data_AF-A0A3A8GSF8-F1
#
_entry.id   AF-A0A3A8GSF8-F1
#
_cell.length_a   1.000
_cell.length_b   1.000
_cell.length_c   1.000
_cell.angle_alpha   90.00
_cell.angle_beta   90.00
_cell.angle_gamma   90.00
#
_symmetry.space_group_name_H-M   'P 1'
#
loop_
_entity.id
_entity.type
_entity.pdbx_description
1 polymer ?
#
loop_
_entity_poly.entity_id
_entity_poly.type
_entity_poly.pdbx_seq_one_letter_code
_entity_poly.pdbx_strand_id
1 'polypeptide(L)'
;MTASMRAEQNTPHTKGSAGFLSRWDALKAAIESLARNAGQSQAKMEFRLFKSKGNTCELEPELLSLTEAQAFAQEKNTRKPEGSFTPLTAAILEGIKLQGEAKARDDKKLLVFVTDGVPDCPGGKKKALGQTKEALRKAALAGVQVVIIGAGAPEDLERLTSDVCTTLGTADELSLDRQTACSYIKAPSAAQLIDALLAAACLAIRNSCNERAPFQGSLDPIADVAAVGSSSGWHCSGVLVSSQHVLTARHCLPATRVLFGLDVVSPDEILKVKQSIPHPDPQQDAALLVLSEPTKRPIRQRRSLKEDQPPLGVVRHAGFGAQDPEGREGFGRKHYRDVWAHGWNCDATESQRLGCHPEFEFVLPAGAGRDTCVGDSGGPVFERIDIAPMCATSFVQVSPPTYRLLGITSRPVANARQRCGDGGVYGRLDQIAGWLDSLLPQSQEKP
;
A
#
# COMPACT_ATOMS: atom_id res chain seq x y z
N MET A 1 -9.96 17.26 -5.19
CA MET A 1 -8.70 16.75 -5.73
C MET A 1 -8.56 17.16 -7.18
N THR A 2 -7.38 17.57 -7.59
CA THR A 2 -7.20 18.19 -8.89
C THR A 2 -5.93 17.68 -9.57
N ALA A 3 -6.01 17.29 -10.84
CA ALA A 3 -4.85 16.78 -11.59
C ALA A 3 -4.55 17.70 -12.78
N SER A 4 -3.27 18.07 -12.94
CA SER A 4 -2.78 18.90 -14.05
C SER A 4 -1.46 18.31 -14.54
N MET A 5 -1.49 17.61 -15.68
CA MET A 5 -0.31 17.02 -16.31
C MET A 5 -0.16 17.52 -17.74
N ARG A 6 1.07 17.84 -18.13
CA ARG A 6 1.43 18.30 -19.47
C ARG A 6 1.43 17.12 -20.45
N ALA A 7 0.75 17.24 -21.59
CA ALA A 7 1.00 16.34 -22.71
C ALA A 7 2.06 16.95 -23.63
N GLU A 8 3.16 16.22 -23.86
CA GLU A 8 4.10 16.59 -24.92
C GLU A 8 3.47 16.25 -26.27
N GLN A 9 3.25 17.26 -27.13
CA GLN A 9 2.97 17.03 -28.54
C GLN A 9 4.23 16.47 -29.23
N ASN A 10 4.05 15.43 -30.04
CA ASN A 10 5.04 14.93 -30.98
C ASN A 10 5.47 16.04 -31.93
N THR A 11 6.57 16.73 -31.61
CA THR A 11 7.44 17.33 -32.63
C THR A 11 8.58 16.35 -32.91
N PRO A 12 9.03 16.17 -34.17
CA PRO A 12 9.96 15.07 -34.52
C PRO A 12 11.37 15.16 -33.91
N HIS A 13 11.67 16.09 -33.01
CA HIS A 13 13.03 16.34 -32.53
C HIS A 13 13.21 16.65 -31.04
N THR A 14 12.24 16.37 -30.17
CA THR A 14 12.49 16.42 -28.71
C THR A 14 12.08 15.11 -28.04
N LYS A 15 13.04 14.54 -27.31
CA LYS A 15 12.95 13.32 -26.50
C LYS A 15 11.65 13.30 -25.68
N GLY A 16 10.63 12.62 -26.18
CA GLY A 16 9.44 12.32 -25.39
C GLY A 16 9.87 11.49 -24.18
N SER A 17 9.56 11.95 -22.97
CA SER A 17 9.88 11.16 -21.78
C SER A 17 9.04 9.89 -21.79
N ALA A 18 9.68 8.73 -21.99
CA ALA A 18 9.04 7.41 -21.93
C ALA A 18 8.27 7.18 -20.61
N GLY A 19 8.50 8.00 -19.58
CA GLY A 19 7.79 7.98 -18.31
C GLY A 19 6.40 8.64 -18.31
N PHE A 20 5.97 9.40 -19.33
CA PHE A 20 4.65 10.07 -19.26
C PHE A 20 3.49 9.06 -19.22
N LEU A 21 3.52 8.01 -20.06
CA LEU A 21 2.44 7.03 -20.14
C LEU A 21 2.33 6.19 -18.87
N SER A 22 3.45 5.64 -18.37
CA SER A 22 3.44 4.84 -17.13
C SER A 22 3.02 5.66 -15.91
N ARG A 23 3.36 6.94 -15.86
CA ARG A 23 2.93 7.85 -14.79
C ARG A 23 1.47 8.27 -14.90
N TRP A 24 0.95 8.38 -16.13
CA TRP A 24 -0.46 8.65 -16.37
C TRP A 24 -1.34 7.47 -15.96
N ASP A 25 -0.93 6.25 -16.29
CA ASP A 25 -1.62 5.03 -15.84
C ASP A 25 -1.56 4.90 -14.31
N ALA A 26 -0.45 5.27 -13.69
CA ALA A 26 -0.32 5.33 -12.23
C ALA A 26 -1.23 6.37 -11.58
N LEU A 27 -1.33 7.57 -12.18
CA LEU A 27 -2.26 8.60 -11.73
C LEU A 27 -3.70 8.10 -11.81
N LYS A 28 -4.08 7.46 -12.93
CA LYS A 28 -5.40 6.85 -13.09
C LYS A 28 -5.68 5.80 -12.02
N ALA A 29 -4.74 4.88 -11.78
CA ALA A 29 -4.87 3.87 -10.73
C ALA A 29 -5.06 4.50 -9.33
N ALA A 30 -4.33 5.58 -9.05
CA ALA A 30 -4.47 6.30 -7.79
C ALA A 30 -5.81 7.05 -7.67
N ILE A 31 -6.29 7.69 -8.75
CA ILE A 31 -7.62 8.31 -8.82
C ILE A 31 -8.70 7.24 -8.61
N GLU A 32 -8.57 6.06 -9.23
CA GLU A 32 -9.51 4.96 -9.06
C GLU A 32 -9.58 4.51 -7.60
N SER A 33 -8.41 4.33 -6.97
CA SER A 33 -8.32 3.96 -5.56
C SER A 33 -8.97 5.02 -4.66
N LEU A 34 -8.68 6.30 -4.91
CA LEU A 34 -9.27 7.39 -4.14
C LEU A 34 -10.77 7.50 -4.37
N ALA A 35 -11.25 7.35 -5.60
CA ALA A 35 -12.68 7.43 -5.93
C ALA A 35 -13.47 6.26 -5.32
N ARG A 36 -12.95 5.03 -5.38
CA ARG A 36 -13.55 3.88 -4.68
C ARG A 36 -13.65 4.14 -3.18
N ASN A 37 -12.62 4.72 -2.58
CA ASN A 37 -12.57 5.01 -1.16
C ASN A 37 -13.45 6.21 -0.77
N ALA A 38 -13.59 7.21 -1.64
CA ALA A 38 -14.41 8.39 -1.40
C ALA A 38 -15.89 8.03 -1.22
N GLY A 39 -16.39 7.06 -2.01
CA GLY A 39 -17.76 6.55 -1.87
C GLY A 39 -18.05 5.88 -0.52
N GLN A 40 -17.01 5.51 0.23
CA GLN A 40 -17.13 4.94 1.58
C GLN A 40 -16.95 5.98 2.69
N SER A 41 -16.59 7.23 2.35
CA SER A 41 -16.34 8.31 3.32
C SER A 41 -17.45 9.37 3.28
N GLN A 42 -17.59 10.15 4.34
CA GLN A 42 -18.44 11.36 4.33
C GLN A 42 -17.77 12.56 3.61
N ALA A 43 -16.55 12.40 3.09
CA ALA A 43 -15.81 13.49 2.44
C ALA A 43 -16.37 13.79 1.05
N LYS A 44 -16.73 15.05 0.79
CA LYS A 44 -17.08 15.50 -0.55
C LYS A 44 -15.80 15.65 -1.39
N MET A 45 -15.57 14.72 -2.31
CA MET A 45 -14.46 14.79 -3.26
C MET A 45 -14.95 15.25 -4.63
N GLU A 46 -14.29 16.28 -5.17
CA GLU A 46 -14.45 16.70 -6.57
C GLU A 46 -13.15 16.39 -7.31
N PHE A 47 -13.25 15.78 -8.48
CA PHE A 47 -12.11 15.54 -9.36
C PHE A 47 -12.15 16.54 -10.51
N ARG A 48 -11.03 17.24 -10.73
CA ARG A 48 -10.91 18.19 -11.83
C ARG A 48 -9.67 17.89 -12.67
N LEU A 49 -9.85 17.90 -13.98
CA LEU A 49 -8.76 17.88 -14.95
C LEU A 49 -8.55 19.29 -15.46
N PHE A 50 -7.29 19.72 -15.49
CA PHE A 50 -6.91 21.01 -16.05
C PHE A 50 -6.16 20.83 -17.36
N LYS A 51 -6.58 21.60 -18.36
CA LYS A 51 -5.94 21.73 -19.67
C LYS A 51 -5.68 23.20 -19.95
N SER A 52 -4.59 23.51 -20.65
CA SER A 52 -4.33 24.86 -21.13
C SER A 52 -5.17 25.16 -22.37
N LYS A 53 -5.83 26.31 -22.44
CA LYS A 53 -6.62 26.72 -23.61
C LYS A 53 -5.70 27.19 -24.75
N GLY A 54 -5.36 26.27 -25.65
CA GLY A 54 -4.44 26.55 -26.76
C GLY A 54 -3.05 26.97 -26.25
N ASN A 55 -2.59 28.16 -26.63
CA ASN A 55 -1.29 28.70 -26.20
C ASN A 55 -1.38 29.66 -24.99
N THR A 56 -2.52 29.69 -24.28
CA THR A 56 -2.68 30.51 -23.07
C THR A 56 -2.60 29.66 -21.81
N CYS A 57 -2.40 30.30 -20.66
CA CYS A 57 -2.50 29.65 -19.35
C CYS A 57 -3.89 29.71 -18.74
N GLU A 58 -4.90 29.97 -19.57
CA GLU A 58 -6.28 29.84 -19.16
C GLU A 58 -6.63 28.37 -18.98
N LEU A 59 -7.45 28.11 -17.97
CA LEU A 59 -7.92 26.78 -17.64
C LEU A 59 -9.28 26.52 -18.25
N GLU A 60 -9.44 25.33 -18.78
CA GLU A 60 -10.76 24.73 -19.00
C GLU A 60 -10.93 23.59 -18.00
N PRO A 61 -11.52 23.86 -16.81
CA PRO A 61 -11.77 22.81 -15.83
C PRO A 61 -12.84 21.85 -16.35
N GLU A 62 -12.48 20.57 -16.47
CA GLU A 62 -13.45 19.49 -16.63
C GLU A 62 -13.75 18.91 -15.25
N LEU A 63 -14.98 19.10 -14.76
CA LEU A 63 -15.45 18.51 -13.51
C LEU A 63 -15.87 17.06 -13.79
N LEU A 64 -15.32 16.12 -13.03
CA LEU A 64 -15.71 14.72 -13.09
C LEU A 64 -16.52 14.36 -11.83
N SER A 65 -17.71 13.80 -12.01
CA SER A 65 -18.41 13.07 -10.96
C SER A 65 -17.58 11.86 -10.49
N LEU A 66 -17.96 11.25 -9.37
CA LEU A 66 -17.25 10.08 -8.85
C LEU A 66 -17.23 8.92 -9.86
N THR A 67 -18.37 8.66 -10.49
CA THR A 67 -18.52 7.64 -11.54
C THR A 67 -17.69 7.98 -12.77
N GLU A 68 -17.65 9.26 -13.18
CA GLU A 68 -16.82 9.70 -14.30
C GLU A 68 -15.32 9.63 -13.98
N ALA A 69 -14.92 9.88 -12.73
CA ALA A 69 -13.54 9.73 -12.29
C ALA A 69 -13.09 8.26 -12.30
N GLN A 70 -13.96 7.33 -11.89
CA GLN A 70 -13.73 5.89 -11.99
C GLN A 70 -13.65 5.43 -13.45
N ALA A 71 -14.60 5.87 -14.28
CA ALA A 71 -14.61 5.56 -15.72
C ALA A 71 -13.35 6.12 -16.41
N PHE A 72 -12.95 7.34 -16.08
CA PHE A 72 -11.74 7.97 -16.58
C PHE A 72 -10.48 7.20 -16.19
N ALA A 73 -10.42 6.66 -14.97
CA ALA A 73 -9.31 5.83 -14.52
C ALA A 73 -9.21 4.50 -15.29
N GLN A 74 -10.34 3.97 -15.76
CA GLN A 74 -10.41 2.71 -16.52
C GLN A 74 -10.29 2.92 -18.04
N GLU A 75 -10.47 4.14 -18.54
CA GLU A 75 -10.37 4.44 -19.97
C GLU A 75 -8.94 4.18 -20.48
N LYS A 76 -8.81 3.63 -21.69
CA LYS A 76 -7.52 3.59 -22.39
C LYS A 76 -6.98 5.02 -22.59
N ASN A 77 -5.73 5.17 -23.02
CA ASN A 77 -5.05 6.47 -23.11
C ASN A 77 -5.54 7.40 -24.25
N THR A 78 -6.86 7.41 -24.49
CA THR A 78 -7.60 8.18 -25.49
C THR A 78 -7.89 9.61 -25.04
N ARG A 79 -8.25 9.83 -23.77
CA ARG A 79 -8.35 11.18 -23.17
C ARG A 79 -7.03 11.63 -22.56
N LYS A 80 -6.12 12.13 -23.40
CA LYS A 80 -4.93 12.87 -22.93
C LYS A 80 -5.26 14.37 -22.82
N PRO A 81 -4.68 15.10 -21.85
CA PRO A 81 -4.71 16.55 -21.88
C PRO A 81 -4.15 17.03 -23.23
N GLU A 82 -4.81 17.97 -23.90
CA GLU A 82 -4.21 18.69 -25.03
C GLU A 82 -3.68 20.03 -24.51
N GLY A 83 -2.51 20.46 -25.00
CA GLY A 83 -1.88 21.70 -24.57
C GLY A 83 -0.40 21.53 -24.18
N SER A 84 0.39 22.58 -24.43
CA SER A 84 1.86 22.55 -24.28
C SER A 84 2.35 23.11 -22.93
N PHE A 85 1.44 23.55 -22.06
CA PHE A 85 1.75 24.27 -20.82
C PHE A 85 1.23 23.55 -19.57
N THR A 86 1.85 23.84 -18.42
CA THR A 86 1.43 23.38 -17.09
C THR A 86 0.90 24.58 -16.29
N PRO A 87 -0.39 24.94 -16.40
CA PRO A 87 -0.96 26.14 -15.81
C PRO A 87 -1.23 26.01 -14.29
N LEU A 88 -0.23 25.56 -13.52
CA LEU A 88 -0.35 25.27 -12.08
C LEU A 88 -0.80 26.48 -11.26
N THR A 89 -0.35 27.69 -11.61
CA THR A 89 -0.83 28.93 -10.97
C THR A 89 -2.34 29.06 -11.08
N ALA A 90 -2.87 28.96 -12.30
CA ALA A 90 -4.29 29.11 -12.54
C ALA A 90 -5.07 28.00 -11.83
N ALA A 91 -4.51 26.78 -11.78
CA ALA A 91 -5.11 25.62 -11.11
C ALA A 91 -5.29 25.85 -9.60
N ILE A 92 -4.29 26.46 -8.96
CA ILE A 92 -4.35 26.83 -7.54
C ILE A 92 -5.38 27.95 -7.33
N LEU A 93 -5.35 29.00 -8.14
CA LEU A 93 -6.28 30.13 -8.01
C LEU A 93 -7.74 29.73 -8.21
N GLU A 94 -8.01 28.87 -9.20
CA GLU A 94 -9.35 28.32 -9.42
C GLU A 94 -9.77 27.44 -8.24
N GLY A 95 -8.86 26.61 -7.71
CA GLY A 95 -9.11 25.86 -6.47
C GLY A 95 -9.50 26.76 -5.30
N ILE A 96 -8.78 27.85 -5.08
CA ILE A 96 -9.10 28.84 -4.02
C ILE A 96 -10.47 29.47 -4.26
N LYS A 97 -10.77 29.88 -5.50
CA LYS A 97 -12.05 30.50 -5.86
C LYS A 97 -13.23 29.58 -5.55
N LEU A 98 -13.16 28.33 -6.00
CA LEU A 98 -14.18 27.31 -5.75
C LEU A 98 -14.40 27.07 -4.25
N GLN A 99 -13.32 27.19 -3.46
CA GLN A 99 -13.42 27.10 -2.01
C GLN A 99 -14.08 28.32 -1.36
N GLY A 100 -13.91 29.52 -1.91
CA GLY A 100 -14.57 30.74 -1.42
C GLY A 100 -16.10 30.75 -1.63
N GLU A 101 -16.59 30.00 -2.62
CA GLU A 101 -18.02 29.86 -2.93
C GLU A 101 -18.73 28.87 -1.97
N ALA A 102 -17.99 27.99 -1.29
CA ALA A 102 -18.53 27.05 -0.31
C ALA A 102 -18.86 27.77 1.02
N LYS A 103 -20.16 27.93 1.31
CA LYS A 103 -20.73 28.74 2.41
C LYS A 103 -20.39 28.30 3.85
N ALA A 104 -19.80 27.12 4.07
CA ALA A 104 -19.50 26.63 5.42
C ALA A 104 -18.12 27.13 5.90
N ARG A 105 -18.11 27.82 7.05
CA ARG A 105 -16.89 28.40 7.68
C ARG A 105 -16.00 27.35 8.38
N ASP A 106 -16.51 26.16 8.65
CA ASP A 106 -15.83 25.17 9.49
C ASP A 106 -15.23 23.97 8.73
N ASP A 107 -15.42 23.91 7.40
CA ASP A 107 -14.84 22.83 6.60
C ASP A 107 -13.35 23.12 6.34
N LYS A 108 -12.47 22.23 6.79
CA LYS A 108 -11.06 22.26 6.39
C LYS A 108 -10.93 21.84 4.94
N LYS A 109 -10.20 22.65 4.17
CA LYS A 109 -10.16 22.56 2.71
C LYS A 109 -8.78 22.12 2.26
N LEU A 110 -8.72 20.98 1.59
CA LEU A 110 -7.49 20.46 1.00
C LEU A 110 -7.59 20.48 -0.54
N LEU A 111 -6.62 21.12 -1.17
CA LEU A 111 -6.35 20.99 -2.59
C LEU A 111 -5.16 20.06 -2.79
N VAL A 112 -5.36 18.98 -3.54
CA VAL A 112 -4.28 18.07 -3.94
C VAL A 112 -4.05 18.27 -5.43
N PHE A 113 -2.80 18.55 -5.82
CA PHE A 113 -2.36 18.72 -7.19
C PHE A 113 -1.36 17.62 -7.56
N VAL A 114 -1.64 16.86 -8.61
CA VAL A 114 -0.63 15.98 -9.23
C VAL A 114 -0.10 16.66 -10.49
N THR A 115 1.22 16.84 -10.57
CA THR A 115 1.88 17.61 -11.64
C THR A 115 3.29 17.11 -11.90
N ASP A 116 3.84 17.40 -13.09
CA ASP A 116 5.26 17.19 -13.39
C ASP A 116 6.19 18.14 -12.61
N GLY A 117 5.62 19.11 -11.89
CA GLY A 117 6.34 20.04 -11.04
C GLY A 117 6.98 21.20 -11.78
N VAL A 118 6.67 21.43 -13.06
CA VAL A 118 7.23 22.55 -13.81
C VAL A 118 6.12 23.49 -14.25
N PRO A 119 5.74 24.51 -13.46
CA PRO A 119 4.79 25.51 -13.90
C PRO A 119 5.33 26.22 -15.15
N ASP A 120 4.54 26.22 -16.22
CA ASP A 120 4.92 26.83 -17.49
C ASP A 120 3.74 27.59 -18.11
N CYS A 121 4.02 28.80 -18.61
CA CYS A 121 3.05 29.73 -19.17
C CYS A 121 3.73 30.71 -20.15
N PRO A 122 2.96 31.37 -21.04
CA PRO A 122 3.44 32.51 -21.81
C PRO A 122 4.11 33.57 -20.91
N GLY A 123 5.36 33.90 -21.20
CA GLY A 123 6.22 34.74 -20.34
C GLY A 123 7.29 33.98 -19.56
N GLY A 124 7.33 32.64 -19.69
CA GLY A 124 8.44 31.78 -19.28
C GLY A 124 8.33 31.23 -17.85
N LYS A 125 9.05 30.12 -17.63
CA LYS A 125 9.04 29.34 -16.37
C LYS A 125 9.28 30.17 -15.11
N LYS A 126 10.19 31.16 -15.14
CA LYS A 126 10.50 32.01 -13.97
C LYS A 126 9.30 32.86 -13.55
N LYS A 127 8.55 33.41 -14.52
CA LYS A 127 7.34 34.19 -14.25
C LYS A 127 6.23 33.29 -13.71
N ALA A 128 6.00 32.14 -14.35
CA ALA A 128 5.01 31.15 -13.93
C ALA A 128 5.29 30.64 -12.50
N LEU A 129 6.55 30.39 -12.16
CA LEU A 129 6.98 30.00 -10.82
C LEU A 129 6.69 31.10 -9.78
N GLY A 130 7.04 32.35 -10.08
CA GLY A 130 6.75 33.49 -9.20
C GLY A 130 5.25 33.66 -8.94
N GLN A 131 4.42 33.50 -9.98
CA GLN A 131 2.97 33.55 -9.85
C GLN A 131 2.42 32.37 -9.03
N THR A 132 3.01 31.17 -9.18
CA THR A 132 2.64 29.98 -8.41
C THR A 132 2.92 30.17 -6.92
N LYS A 133 4.09 30.73 -6.55
CA LYS A 133 4.41 31.08 -5.15
C LYS A 133 3.36 32.03 -4.56
N GLU A 134 2.96 33.04 -5.32
CA GLU A 134 1.93 34.00 -4.90
C GLU A 134 0.55 33.35 -4.75
N ALA A 135 0.16 32.44 -5.65
CA ALA A 135 -1.08 31.69 -5.54
C ALA A 135 -1.13 30.83 -4.27
N LEU A 136 -0.03 30.18 -3.90
CA LEU A 136 0.03 29.38 -2.67
C LEU A 136 0.01 30.24 -1.40
N ARG A 137 0.62 31.43 -1.42
CA ARG A 137 0.46 32.42 -0.34
C ARG A 137 -1.00 32.78 -0.15
N LYS A 138 -1.75 32.99 -1.24
CA LYS A 138 -3.19 33.26 -1.18
C LYS A 138 -3.98 32.07 -0.63
N ALA A 139 -3.63 30.83 -1.00
CA ALA A 139 -4.25 29.63 -0.43
C ALA A 139 -4.02 29.56 1.09
N ALA A 140 -2.78 29.78 1.52
CA ALA A 140 -2.40 29.81 2.93
C ALA A 140 -3.22 30.84 3.72
N LEU A 141 -3.30 32.08 3.23
CA LEU A 141 -4.07 33.16 3.84
C LEU A 141 -5.57 32.87 3.87
N ALA A 142 -6.08 32.08 2.91
CA ALA A 142 -7.46 31.62 2.87
C ALA A 142 -7.73 30.39 3.75
N GLY A 143 -6.74 29.89 4.50
CA GLY A 143 -6.87 28.67 5.30
C GLY A 143 -7.01 27.39 4.48
N VAL A 144 -6.63 27.43 3.20
CA VAL A 144 -6.67 26.30 2.28
C VAL A 144 -5.32 25.60 2.31
N GLN A 145 -5.32 24.32 2.68
CA GLN A 145 -4.12 23.50 2.61
C GLN A 145 -3.91 23.04 1.17
N VAL A 146 -2.66 23.11 0.70
CA VAL A 146 -2.30 22.67 -0.64
C VAL A 146 -1.24 21.57 -0.56
N VAL A 147 -1.54 20.41 -1.13
CA VAL A 147 -0.57 19.33 -1.34
C VAL A 147 -0.23 19.26 -2.82
N ILE A 148 1.06 19.34 -3.15
CA ILE A 148 1.56 19.16 -4.51
C ILE A 148 2.33 17.84 -4.56
N ILE A 149 1.95 16.97 -5.49
CA ILE A 149 2.58 15.67 -5.71
C ILE A 149 3.29 15.73 -7.04
N GLY A 150 4.61 15.71 -6.96
CA GLY A 150 5.49 15.74 -8.12
C GLY A 150 5.64 14.37 -8.75
N ALA A 151 5.13 14.21 -9.97
CA ALA A 151 5.31 13.03 -10.80
C ALA A 151 6.41 13.21 -11.86
N GLY A 152 7.08 14.36 -11.92
CA GLY A 152 8.12 14.71 -12.89
C GLY A 152 9.48 14.05 -12.68
N ALA A 153 10.47 14.43 -13.50
CA ALA A 153 11.86 14.01 -13.32
C ALA A 153 12.41 14.59 -12.00
N PRO A 154 13.26 13.85 -11.24
CA PRO A 154 13.75 14.28 -9.92
C PRO A 154 14.31 15.70 -9.86
N GLU A 155 14.99 16.13 -10.92
CA GLU A 155 15.62 17.45 -11.08
C GLU A 155 14.61 18.60 -11.22
N ASP A 156 13.51 18.39 -11.94
CA ASP A 156 12.41 19.34 -12.04
C ASP A 156 11.65 19.46 -10.71
N LEU A 157 11.50 18.33 -10.04
CA LEU A 157 10.82 18.20 -8.75
C LEU A 157 11.56 18.93 -7.62
N GLU A 158 12.89 18.74 -7.51
CA GLU A 158 13.72 19.41 -6.51
C GLU A 158 13.66 20.94 -6.64
N ARG A 159 13.62 21.45 -7.88
CA ARG A 159 13.49 22.87 -8.13
C ARG A 159 12.17 23.41 -7.64
N LEU A 160 11.05 22.72 -7.89
CA LEU A 160 9.74 23.14 -7.39
C LEU A 160 9.68 23.10 -5.86
N THR A 161 10.14 22.03 -5.22
CA THR A 161 10.13 21.91 -3.75
C THR A 161 10.97 23.00 -3.09
N SER A 162 12.20 23.19 -3.59
CA SER A 162 13.16 24.16 -3.09
C SER A 162 12.78 25.60 -3.39
N ASP A 163 11.93 25.86 -4.39
CA ASP A 163 11.47 27.21 -4.70
C ASP A 163 10.11 27.54 -4.07
N VAL A 164 9.17 26.61 -4.09
CA VAL A 164 7.77 26.91 -3.87
C VAL A 164 7.35 26.72 -2.41
N CYS A 165 7.78 25.64 -1.77
CA CYS A 165 7.37 25.32 -0.39
C CYS A 165 8.29 25.96 0.67
N THR A 166 9.58 26.12 0.37
CA THR A 166 10.58 26.85 1.20
C THR A 166 10.21 28.32 1.40
N THR A 167 9.69 28.98 0.37
CA THR A 167 9.36 30.43 0.41
C THR A 167 8.16 30.74 1.33
N LEU A 168 7.40 29.72 1.76
CA LEU A 168 6.34 29.81 2.76
C LEU A 168 6.83 29.51 4.19
N GLY A 169 8.15 29.26 4.37
CA GLY A 169 8.77 28.98 5.66
C GLY A 169 8.65 27.54 6.16
N THR A 170 8.34 26.57 5.28
CA THR A 170 7.86 25.24 5.73
C THR A 170 8.35 24.04 4.91
N ALA A 171 9.52 24.10 4.26
CA ALA A 171 10.05 22.95 3.55
C ALA A 171 10.77 21.99 4.51
N ASP A 172 10.01 21.19 5.26
CA ASP A 172 10.51 19.91 5.76
C ASP A 172 10.01 18.81 4.82
N GLU A 173 10.94 17.95 4.42
CA GLU A 173 10.63 16.65 3.82
C GLU A 173 9.92 15.81 4.91
N LEU A 174 8.58 15.91 4.97
CA LEU A 174 7.69 15.24 5.92
C LEU A 174 8.04 15.42 7.43
N SER A 175 7.76 16.61 7.96
CA SER A 175 7.41 16.80 9.39
C SER A 175 5.90 16.97 9.53
N LEU A 176 5.19 15.87 9.82
CA LEU A 176 3.72 15.74 9.88
C LEU A 176 3.05 16.39 11.12
N ASP A 177 3.74 17.28 11.82
CA ASP A 177 3.31 17.82 13.13
C ASP A 177 3.07 19.35 13.13
N ARG A 178 3.25 20.05 12.00
CA ARG A 178 3.00 21.50 11.90
C ARG A 178 1.94 21.83 10.84
N GLN A 179 1.09 22.82 11.16
CA GLN A 179 0.12 23.44 10.25
C GLN A 179 0.85 24.19 9.12
N THR A 180 1.37 23.46 8.14
CA THR A 180 2.02 24.04 6.97
C THR A 180 0.97 24.23 5.87
N ALA A 181 0.95 25.42 5.27
CA ALA A 181 -0.02 25.76 4.24
C ALA A 181 0.23 25.02 2.91
N CYS A 182 1.48 24.56 2.69
CA CYS A 182 1.85 23.80 1.52
C CYS A 182 2.73 22.60 1.92
N SER A 183 2.37 21.42 1.43
CA SER A 183 3.17 20.20 1.53
C SER A 183 3.50 19.70 0.13
N TYR A 184 4.71 19.17 -0.03
CA TYR A 184 5.18 18.64 -1.29
C TYR A 184 5.63 17.19 -1.13
N ILE A 185 5.21 16.31 -2.04
CA ILE A 185 5.58 14.90 -2.02
C ILE A 185 6.23 14.53 -3.35
N LYS A 186 7.47 14.02 -3.30
CA LYS A 186 8.20 13.50 -4.46
C LYS A 186 7.72 12.08 -4.75
N ALA A 187 7.19 11.84 -5.95
CA ALA A 187 6.67 10.55 -6.37
C ALA A 187 7.23 10.15 -7.74
N PRO A 188 8.53 9.77 -7.83
CA PRO A 188 9.18 9.52 -9.11
C PRO A 188 8.74 8.22 -9.79
N SER A 189 8.06 7.32 -9.06
CA SER A 189 7.51 6.08 -9.59
C SER A 189 5.99 5.99 -9.41
N ALA A 190 5.36 5.09 -10.17
CA ALA A 190 3.93 4.80 -10.08
C ALA A 190 3.47 4.42 -8.66
N ALA A 191 4.22 3.55 -7.98
CA ALA A 191 3.92 3.13 -6.62
C ALA A 191 3.99 4.30 -5.63
N GLN A 192 5.06 5.11 -5.72
CA GLN A 192 5.23 6.28 -4.86
C GLN A 192 4.16 7.35 -5.11
N LEU A 193 3.60 7.44 -6.32
CA LEU A 193 2.50 8.35 -6.64
C LEU A 193 1.21 7.93 -5.93
N ILE A 194 0.92 6.63 -5.89
CA ILE A 194 -0.21 6.07 -5.15
C ILE A 194 -0.04 6.36 -3.66
N ASP A 195 1.15 6.11 -3.10
CA ASP A 195 1.45 6.40 -1.69
C ASP A 195 1.30 7.87 -1.33
N ALA A 196 1.87 8.74 -2.15
CA ALA A 196 1.77 10.19 -1.97
C ALA A 196 0.31 10.66 -1.95
N LEU A 197 -0.52 10.10 -2.84
CA LEU A 197 -1.93 10.43 -2.95
C LEU A 197 -2.75 9.94 -1.77
N LEU A 198 -2.48 8.72 -1.31
CA LEU A 198 -3.09 8.18 -0.10
C LEU A 198 -2.67 8.99 1.14
N ALA A 199 -1.40 9.36 1.25
CA ALA A 199 -0.90 10.21 2.34
C ALA A 199 -1.55 11.61 2.33
N ALA A 200 -1.71 12.22 1.15
CA ALA A 200 -2.37 13.51 1.00
C ALA A 200 -3.86 13.44 1.41
N ALA A 201 -4.55 12.38 0.98
CA ALA A 201 -5.94 12.14 1.39
C ALA A 201 -6.05 11.94 2.91
N CYS A 202 -5.12 11.20 3.52
CA CYS A 202 -5.06 11.03 4.98
C CYS A 202 -4.87 12.36 5.71
N LEU A 203 -4.03 13.26 5.19
CA LEU A 203 -3.79 14.59 5.79
C LEU A 203 -5.05 15.46 5.81
N ALA A 204 -5.83 15.42 4.72
CA ALA A 204 -7.12 16.13 4.63
C ALA A 204 -8.04 15.77 5.79
N ILE A 205 -8.03 14.49 6.13
CA ILE A 205 -8.99 13.93 7.07
C ILE A 205 -8.47 14.04 8.51
N ARG A 206 -7.16 13.84 8.72
CA ARG A 206 -6.50 14.03 10.03
C ARG A 206 -6.69 15.45 10.56
N ASN A 207 -6.61 16.46 9.70
CA ASN A 207 -6.78 17.84 10.13
C ASN A 207 -8.18 18.10 10.69
N SER A 208 -9.23 17.38 10.28
CA SER A 208 -10.59 17.55 10.81
C SER A 208 -10.81 16.88 12.18
N CYS A 209 -9.84 16.13 12.70
CA CYS A 209 -9.97 15.37 13.94
C CYS A 209 -9.01 15.91 15.01
N ASN A 210 -9.53 16.65 15.98
CA ASN A 210 -8.78 17.14 17.14
C ASN A 210 -9.20 16.32 18.38
N GLU A 211 -8.30 15.51 18.94
CA GLU A 211 -8.09 15.21 20.38
C GLU A 211 -7.32 13.89 20.62
N ARG A 212 -6.48 13.88 21.65
CA ARG A 212 -5.51 12.81 22.01
C ARG A 212 -6.08 11.90 23.10
N ALA A 213 -5.98 10.59 22.92
CA ALA A 213 -6.01 9.59 24.00
C ALA A 213 -4.77 8.67 23.92
N PRO A 214 -4.15 8.28 25.04
CA PRO A 214 -2.95 7.44 25.04
C PRO A 214 -3.31 5.96 24.86
N PHE A 215 -2.63 5.26 23.95
CA PHE A 215 -2.71 3.80 23.79
C PHE A 215 -1.68 3.13 24.73
N GLN A 216 -2.15 2.33 25.69
CA GLN A 216 -1.31 1.52 26.58
C GLN A 216 -1.43 0.05 26.19
N GLY A 217 -0.41 -0.50 25.53
CA GLY A 217 -0.30 -1.92 25.24
C GLY A 217 0.66 -2.21 24.10
N SER A 218 1.91 -2.56 24.41
CA SER A 218 2.85 -3.12 23.45
C SER A 218 2.42 -4.56 23.10
N LEU A 219 1.40 -4.71 22.25
CA LEU A 219 1.04 -5.99 21.66
C LEU A 219 1.99 -6.27 20.50
N ASP A 220 2.81 -7.32 20.61
CA ASP A 220 3.58 -7.84 19.47
C ASP A 220 2.60 -8.04 18.29
N PRO A 221 2.74 -7.29 17.18
CA PRO A 221 1.77 -7.31 16.08
C PRO A 221 1.70 -8.66 15.36
N ILE A 222 2.64 -9.56 15.66
CA ILE A 222 2.77 -10.91 15.09
C ILE A 222 2.92 -11.96 16.21
N ALA A 223 2.24 -11.75 17.34
CA ALA A 223 2.23 -12.66 18.49
C ALA A 223 1.67 -14.07 18.17
N ASP A 224 0.85 -14.17 17.14
CA ASP A 224 0.24 -15.38 16.56
C ASP A 224 1.18 -16.18 15.64
N VAL A 225 2.35 -15.61 15.31
CA VAL A 225 3.37 -16.28 14.48
C VAL A 225 4.24 -17.17 15.35
N ALA A 226 4.48 -18.37 14.87
CA ALA A 226 5.16 -19.42 15.61
C ALA A 226 6.34 -20.02 14.83
N ALA A 227 7.37 -20.46 15.54
CA ALA A 227 8.40 -21.31 14.97
C ALA A 227 7.90 -22.77 14.99
N VAL A 228 8.14 -23.49 13.90
CA VAL A 228 7.76 -24.89 13.72
C VAL A 228 9.01 -25.74 13.67
N GLY A 229 9.00 -26.84 14.43
CA GLY A 229 10.18 -27.69 14.58
C GLY A 229 9.86 -29.15 14.89
N SER A 230 10.92 -29.94 14.88
CA SER A 230 10.92 -31.36 15.27
C SER A 230 11.89 -31.59 16.43
N SER A 231 12.14 -32.84 16.79
CA SER A 231 13.21 -33.19 17.75
C SER A 231 14.61 -32.79 17.29
N SER A 232 14.84 -32.61 15.97
CA SER A 232 16.15 -32.22 15.43
C SER A 232 16.43 -30.72 15.49
N GLY A 233 15.40 -29.89 15.69
CA GLY A 233 15.57 -28.43 15.73
C GLY A 233 14.33 -27.68 15.27
N TRP A 234 14.48 -26.37 15.14
CA TRP A 234 13.51 -25.48 14.50
C TRP A 234 13.92 -25.32 13.03
N HIS A 235 12.96 -25.32 12.11
CA HIS A 235 13.28 -25.27 10.68
C HIS A 235 12.24 -24.55 9.82
N CYS A 236 11.07 -24.23 10.38
CA CYS A 236 9.99 -23.57 9.66
C CYS A 236 9.28 -22.55 10.56
N SER A 237 8.30 -21.88 9.97
CA SER A 237 7.37 -20.97 10.62
C SER A 237 5.92 -21.46 10.48
N GLY A 238 5.01 -20.82 11.20
CA GLY A 238 3.58 -21.12 11.17
C GLY A 238 2.77 -19.98 11.78
N VAL A 239 1.44 -20.09 11.68
CA VAL A 239 0.50 -19.10 12.21
C VAL A 239 -0.66 -19.76 12.93
N LEU A 240 -1.03 -19.21 14.08
CA LEU A 240 -2.17 -19.68 14.86
C LEU A 240 -3.50 -19.29 14.19
N VAL A 241 -4.28 -20.31 13.78
CA VAL A 241 -5.59 -20.14 13.12
C VAL A 241 -6.76 -20.55 14.02
N SER A 242 -6.47 -21.18 15.16
CA SER A 242 -7.37 -21.32 16.31
C SER A 242 -6.55 -21.60 17.57
N SER A 243 -7.13 -21.59 18.77
CA SER A 243 -6.38 -21.79 20.03
C SER A 243 -5.58 -23.10 20.09
N GLN A 244 -5.87 -24.10 19.26
CA GLN A 244 -5.16 -25.38 19.19
C GLN A 244 -4.64 -25.74 17.79
N HIS A 245 -4.67 -24.82 16.83
CA HIS A 245 -4.33 -25.13 15.45
C HIS A 245 -3.37 -24.12 14.86
N VAL A 246 -2.25 -24.63 14.36
CA VAL A 246 -1.22 -23.85 13.66
C VAL A 246 -1.18 -24.28 12.20
N LEU A 247 -1.39 -23.33 11.29
CA LEU A 247 -1.20 -23.55 9.87
C LEU A 247 0.28 -23.36 9.52
N THR A 248 0.82 -24.26 8.72
CA THR A 248 2.19 -24.24 8.21
C THR A 248 2.25 -24.87 6.82
N ALA A 249 3.44 -24.94 6.22
CA ALA A 249 3.63 -25.59 4.93
C ALA A 249 3.73 -27.11 5.08
N ARG A 250 3.30 -27.86 4.06
CA ARG A 250 3.33 -29.33 4.06
C ARG A 250 4.76 -29.86 4.10
N HIS A 251 5.67 -29.23 3.37
CA HIS A 251 7.08 -29.65 3.33
C HIS A 251 7.82 -29.42 4.65
N CYS A 252 7.23 -28.71 5.61
CA CYS A 252 7.78 -28.56 6.97
C CYS A 252 7.57 -29.81 7.84
N LEU A 253 6.78 -30.78 7.39
CA LEU A 253 6.57 -32.02 8.12
C LEU A 253 7.78 -32.98 7.99
N PRO A 254 8.09 -33.77 9.04
CA PRO A 254 7.35 -33.90 10.30
C PRO A 254 7.62 -32.75 11.28
N ALA A 255 6.55 -32.25 11.90
CA ALA A 255 6.61 -31.27 12.99
C ALA A 255 6.11 -31.91 14.29
N THR A 256 6.88 -31.76 15.37
CA THR A 256 6.55 -32.35 16.69
C THR A 256 6.37 -31.28 17.77
N ARG A 257 6.72 -30.03 17.50
CA ARG A 257 6.61 -28.92 18.44
C ARG A 257 6.45 -27.58 17.72
N VAL A 258 5.80 -26.65 18.42
CA VAL A 258 5.61 -25.26 18.01
C VAL A 258 6.06 -24.35 19.14
N LEU A 259 6.65 -23.20 18.80
CA LEU A 259 7.14 -22.20 19.74
C LEU A 259 6.54 -20.83 19.45
N PHE A 260 6.07 -20.16 20.50
CA PHE A 260 5.71 -18.74 20.48
C PHE A 260 6.72 -17.93 21.30
N GLY A 261 7.03 -16.73 20.83
CA GLY A 261 8.02 -15.83 21.43
C GLY A 261 8.79 -15.08 20.35
N LEU A 262 9.70 -14.19 20.75
CA LEU A 262 10.51 -13.41 19.81
C LEU A 262 11.76 -14.14 19.32
N ASP A 263 12.20 -15.17 20.04
CA ASP A 263 13.45 -15.88 19.77
C ASP A 263 13.30 -17.37 20.14
N VAL A 264 13.74 -18.27 19.27
CA VAL A 264 13.70 -19.72 19.51
C VAL A 264 14.61 -20.18 20.65
N VAL A 265 15.61 -19.37 21.02
CA VAL A 265 16.52 -19.62 22.15
C VAL A 265 15.87 -19.19 23.48
N SER A 266 14.96 -18.22 23.44
CA SER A 266 14.22 -17.72 24.60
C SER A 266 12.71 -17.72 24.34
N PRO A 267 12.10 -18.92 24.21
CA PRO A 267 10.66 -19.06 24.00
C PRO A 267 9.86 -18.43 25.15
N ASP A 268 8.71 -17.86 24.82
CA ASP A 268 7.69 -17.59 25.82
C ASP A 268 6.88 -18.87 26.13
N GLU A 269 6.63 -19.69 25.10
CA GLU A 269 5.77 -20.88 25.16
C GLU A 269 6.23 -21.92 24.12
N ILE A 270 6.29 -23.20 24.52
CA ILE A 270 6.52 -24.33 23.62
C ILE A 270 5.40 -25.34 23.82
N LEU A 271 4.71 -25.69 22.73
CA LEU A 271 3.62 -26.66 22.73
C LEU A 271 3.99 -27.87 21.86
N LYS A 272 3.58 -29.07 22.28
CA LYS A 272 3.76 -30.29 21.48
C LYS A 272 2.70 -30.35 20.38
N VAL A 273 3.10 -30.89 19.23
CA VAL A 273 2.15 -31.24 18.16
C VAL A 273 1.59 -32.63 18.46
N LYS A 274 0.28 -32.71 18.66
CA LYS A 274 -0.47 -33.96 18.86
C LYS A 274 -0.68 -34.69 17.54
N GLN A 275 -1.00 -33.95 16.48
CA GLN A 275 -1.30 -34.49 15.16
C GLN A 275 -0.90 -33.48 14.08
N SER A 276 -0.37 -33.98 12.96
CA SER A 276 -0.17 -33.19 11.74
C SER A 276 -1.15 -33.68 10.67
N ILE A 277 -1.89 -32.76 10.07
CA ILE A 277 -2.88 -33.05 9.03
C ILE A 277 -2.42 -32.33 7.75
N PRO A 278 -1.71 -33.00 6.82
CA PRO A 278 -1.39 -32.38 5.54
C PRO A 278 -2.66 -32.17 4.72
N HIS A 279 -2.66 -31.15 3.85
CA HIS A 279 -3.74 -30.95 2.89
C HIS A 279 -3.89 -32.21 2.00
N PRO A 280 -5.12 -32.67 1.70
CA PRO A 280 -5.34 -33.90 0.93
C PRO A 280 -4.79 -33.84 -0.49
N ASP A 281 -4.89 -32.68 -1.15
CA ASP A 281 -4.21 -32.43 -2.43
C ASP A 281 -2.71 -32.23 -2.20
N PRO A 282 -1.83 -33.09 -2.77
CA PRO A 282 -0.37 -32.95 -2.65
C PRO A 282 0.21 -31.73 -3.35
N GLN A 283 -0.51 -31.09 -4.25
CA GLN A 283 -0.05 -29.87 -4.91
C GLN A 283 -0.18 -28.64 -4.00
N GLN A 284 -1.06 -28.71 -3.00
CA GLN A 284 -1.24 -27.67 -2.00
C GLN A 284 -0.22 -27.87 -0.87
N ASP A 285 0.76 -26.98 -0.78
CA ASP A 285 1.82 -27.02 0.23
C ASP A 285 1.34 -26.45 1.58
N ALA A 286 0.33 -27.08 2.16
CA ALA A 286 -0.27 -26.69 3.44
C ALA A 286 -0.42 -27.90 4.39
N ALA A 287 -0.25 -27.65 5.67
CA ALA A 287 -0.50 -28.60 6.75
C ALA A 287 -1.04 -27.89 8.00
N LEU A 288 -1.96 -28.56 8.69
CA LEU A 288 -2.51 -28.10 9.96
C LEU A 288 -1.91 -28.91 11.10
N LEU A 289 -1.31 -28.24 12.07
CA LEU A 289 -0.77 -28.84 13.28
C LEU A 289 -1.80 -28.69 14.40
N VAL A 290 -2.23 -29.81 14.97
CA VAL A 290 -3.08 -29.85 16.17
C VAL A 290 -2.17 -29.85 17.40
N LEU A 291 -2.29 -28.84 18.24
CA LEU A 291 -1.51 -28.69 19.47
C LEU A 291 -2.06 -29.61 20.57
N SER A 292 -1.19 -30.10 21.46
CA SER A 292 -1.59 -30.96 22.58
C SER A 292 -2.51 -30.25 23.59
N GLU A 293 -2.43 -28.93 23.67
CA GLU A 293 -3.19 -28.07 24.58
C GLU A 293 -3.47 -26.70 23.93
N PRO A 294 -4.51 -25.97 24.37
CA PRO A 294 -4.83 -24.64 23.84
C PRO A 294 -3.85 -23.57 24.33
N THR A 295 -3.48 -22.65 23.45
CA THR A 295 -2.76 -21.41 23.79
C THR A 295 -3.72 -20.23 23.98
N LYS A 296 -3.28 -19.23 24.73
CA LYS A 296 -3.98 -17.94 24.95
C LYS A 296 -3.54 -16.85 23.97
N ARG A 297 -2.66 -17.18 23.02
CA ARG A 297 -2.19 -16.24 22.00
C ARG A 297 -3.35 -15.72 21.15
N PRO A 298 -3.25 -14.49 20.62
CA PRO A 298 -4.27 -13.95 19.72
C PRO A 298 -4.38 -14.84 18.49
N ILE A 299 -5.60 -15.04 18.00
CA ILE A 299 -5.89 -15.80 16.79
C ILE A 299 -6.07 -14.79 15.64
N ARG A 300 -5.44 -15.07 14.49
CA ARG A 300 -5.57 -14.20 13.32
C ARG A 300 -6.89 -14.47 12.60
N GLN A 301 -7.56 -13.39 12.19
CA GLN A 301 -8.65 -13.51 11.23
C GLN A 301 -8.12 -14.05 9.90
N ARG A 302 -8.85 -14.97 9.28
CA ARG A 302 -8.53 -15.52 7.96
C ARG A 302 -9.27 -14.76 6.87
N ARG A 303 -8.66 -14.62 5.70
CA ARG A 303 -9.39 -14.26 4.47
C ARG A 303 -10.48 -15.28 4.19
N SER A 304 -11.69 -14.82 3.85
CA SER A 304 -12.83 -15.71 3.62
C SER A 304 -12.87 -16.25 2.20
N LEU A 305 -13.60 -17.36 1.99
CA LEU A 305 -13.86 -17.96 0.67
C LEU A 305 -14.52 -16.99 -0.33
N LYS A 306 -15.21 -15.96 0.15
CA LYS A 306 -15.96 -15.02 -0.69
C LYS A 306 -15.09 -13.89 -1.23
N GLU A 307 -13.82 -13.82 -0.82
CA GLU A 307 -12.92 -12.71 -1.11
C GLU A 307 -11.82 -13.15 -2.06
N ASP A 308 -12.19 -13.49 -3.29
CA ASP A 308 -11.30 -13.96 -4.36
C ASP A 308 -10.43 -12.86 -5.00
N GLN A 309 -10.66 -11.60 -4.61
CA GLN A 309 -10.01 -10.45 -5.21
C GLN A 309 -8.49 -10.46 -4.95
N PRO A 310 -7.65 -10.17 -5.95
CA PRO A 310 -6.21 -10.05 -5.73
C PRO A 310 -5.87 -9.03 -4.63
N PRO A 311 -4.90 -9.31 -3.74
CA PRO A 311 -4.45 -8.35 -2.74
C PRO A 311 -3.77 -7.18 -3.44
N LEU A 312 -4.16 -5.95 -3.08
CA LEU A 312 -3.55 -4.72 -3.57
C LEU A 312 -3.02 -3.92 -2.39
N GLY A 313 -1.77 -3.48 -2.46
CA GLY A 313 -1.16 -2.64 -1.45
C GLY A 313 -0.12 -3.35 -0.60
N VAL A 314 0.06 -2.88 0.64
CA VAL A 314 1.06 -3.44 1.55
C VAL A 314 0.58 -4.75 2.17
N VAL A 315 1.40 -5.79 2.03
CA VAL A 315 1.25 -7.07 2.71
C VAL A 315 2.45 -7.32 3.62
N ARG A 316 2.26 -8.08 4.70
CA ARG A 316 3.26 -8.34 5.72
C ARG A 316 3.60 -9.81 5.79
N HIS A 317 4.87 -10.14 5.60
CA HIS A 317 5.41 -11.47 5.82
C HIS A 317 5.97 -11.52 7.22
N ALA A 318 5.80 -12.64 7.91
CA ALA A 318 6.39 -12.83 9.23
C ALA A 318 6.86 -14.27 9.41
N GLY A 319 7.94 -14.44 10.15
CA GLY A 319 8.54 -15.74 10.37
C GLY A 319 9.83 -15.68 11.18
N PHE A 320 10.53 -16.80 11.17
CA PHE A 320 11.77 -17.06 11.91
C PHE A 320 12.93 -17.40 10.97
N GLY A 321 12.79 -17.12 9.67
CA GLY A 321 13.79 -17.41 8.66
C GLY A 321 15.10 -16.65 8.82
N ALA A 322 16.06 -17.01 7.98
CA ALA A 322 17.32 -16.28 7.87
C ALA A 322 17.11 -14.87 7.25
N GLN A 323 18.10 -13.99 7.40
CA GLN A 323 18.02 -12.59 6.98
C GLN A 323 19.08 -12.20 5.94
N ASP A 324 20.10 -13.04 5.76
CA ASP A 324 21.13 -12.89 4.73
C ASP A 324 20.68 -13.54 3.40
N PRO A 325 21.19 -13.05 2.26
CA PRO A 325 20.85 -13.62 0.96
C PRO A 325 21.25 -15.09 0.78
N GLU A 326 22.26 -15.56 1.51
CA GLU A 326 22.72 -16.95 1.52
C GLU A 326 21.89 -17.86 2.44
N GLY A 327 20.95 -17.30 3.22
CA GLY A 327 20.08 -18.02 4.13
C GLY A 327 20.81 -18.78 5.24
N ARG A 328 21.86 -18.19 5.83
CA ARG A 328 22.73 -18.81 6.85
C ARG A 328 22.65 -18.16 8.23
N GLU A 329 22.23 -16.91 8.31
CA GLU A 329 22.28 -16.06 9.49
C GLU A 329 20.90 -15.49 9.84
N GLY A 330 20.67 -15.23 11.13
CA GLY A 330 19.44 -14.60 11.61
C GLY A 330 18.25 -15.55 11.81
N PHE A 331 18.36 -16.81 11.40
CA PHE A 331 17.36 -17.83 11.70
C PHE A 331 17.09 -17.92 13.21
N GLY A 332 15.82 -18.09 13.57
CA GLY A 332 15.39 -18.29 14.95
C GLY A 332 14.96 -17.02 15.68
N ARG A 333 15.21 -15.83 15.13
CA ARG A 333 14.62 -14.59 15.65
C ARG A 333 13.39 -14.21 14.84
N LYS A 334 12.26 -14.02 15.51
CA LYS A 334 11.02 -13.58 14.89
C LYS A 334 11.20 -12.20 14.26
N HIS A 335 10.77 -12.05 13.02
CA HIS A 335 10.78 -10.77 12.33
C HIS A 335 9.63 -10.70 11.32
N TYR A 336 9.41 -9.51 10.77
CA TYR A 336 8.47 -9.28 9.69
C TYR A 336 9.00 -8.26 8.69
N ARG A 337 8.43 -8.30 7.49
CA ARG A 337 8.67 -7.34 6.42
C ARG A 337 7.38 -6.99 5.71
N ASP A 338 7.27 -5.71 5.38
CA ASP A 338 6.18 -5.18 4.58
C ASP A 338 6.67 -5.08 3.13
N VAL A 339 5.88 -5.64 2.20
CA VAL A 339 6.14 -5.58 0.76
C VAL A 339 4.87 -5.19 0.01
N TRP A 340 5.03 -4.82 -1.25
CA TRP A 340 3.91 -4.42 -2.10
C TRP A 340 3.36 -5.61 -2.89
N ALA A 341 2.07 -5.87 -2.72
CA ALA A 341 1.29 -6.78 -3.56
C ALA A 341 0.62 -5.99 -4.69
N HIS A 342 0.76 -6.51 -5.92
CA HIS A 342 0.11 -6.02 -7.13
C HIS A 342 -0.91 -7.04 -7.68
N GLY A 343 -1.48 -7.82 -6.77
CA GLY A 343 -2.36 -8.95 -7.02
C GLY A 343 -1.68 -10.29 -6.86
N TRP A 344 -2.25 -11.32 -7.49
CA TRP A 344 -1.78 -12.70 -7.33
C TRP A 344 -0.42 -12.95 -8.01
N ASN A 345 -0.08 -12.21 -9.05
CA ASN A 345 1.18 -12.35 -9.82
C ASN A 345 1.52 -13.81 -10.21
N CYS A 346 0.51 -14.65 -10.37
CA CYS A 346 0.63 -16.02 -10.84
C CYS A 346 -0.50 -16.31 -11.83
N ASP A 347 -0.24 -16.03 -13.11
CA ASP A 347 -1.12 -16.39 -14.21
C ASP A 347 -0.51 -17.52 -15.05
N ALA A 348 -1.16 -17.90 -16.15
CA ALA A 348 -0.67 -18.95 -17.03
C ALA A 348 0.74 -18.67 -17.61
N THR A 349 1.08 -17.39 -17.81
CA THR A 349 2.39 -16.97 -18.33
C THR A 349 3.43 -17.03 -17.21
N GLU A 350 3.11 -16.42 -16.08
CA GLU A 350 4.00 -16.36 -14.92
C GLU A 350 4.24 -17.74 -14.28
N SER A 351 3.26 -18.64 -14.35
CA SER A 351 3.39 -20.03 -13.89
C SER A 351 4.60 -20.75 -14.49
N GLN A 352 4.82 -20.60 -15.80
CA GLN A 352 5.96 -21.22 -16.49
C GLN A 352 7.30 -20.60 -16.08
N ARG A 353 7.30 -19.28 -15.81
CA ARG A 353 8.52 -18.51 -15.52
C ARG A 353 8.94 -18.60 -14.05
N LEU A 354 7.96 -18.55 -13.16
CA LEU A 354 8.12 -18.44 -11.71
C LEU A 354 7.87 -19.76 -10.98
N GLY A 355 7.32 -20.77 -11.67
CA GLY A 355 7.02 -22.08 -11.09
C GLY A 355 5.91 -22.06 -10.05
N CYS A 356 4.98 -21.11 -10.18
CA CYS A 356 3.80 -21.00 -9.33
C CYS A 356 2.58 -21.65 -10.01
N HIS A 357 1.57 -22.05 -9.25
CA HIS A 357 0.31 -22.59 -9.76
C HIS A 357 -0.81 -21.53 -9.71
N PRO A 358 -1.40 -21.13 -10.85
CA PRO A 358 -2.28 -19.95 -10.91
C PRO A 358 -3.59 -20.13 -10.14
N GLU A 359 -4.03 -21.37 -9.93
CA GLU A 359 -5.28 -21.64 -9.21
C GLU A 359 -5.13 -21.44 -7.70
N PHE A 360 -3.99 -21.79 -7.11
CA PHE A 360 -3.85 -21.88 -5.65
C PHE A 360 -2.60 -21.24 -5.06
N GLU A 361 -1.79 -20.58 -5.88
CA GLU A 361 -0.61 -19.87 -5.43
C GLU A 361 -0.63 -18.42 -5.88
N PHE A 362 0.20 -17.63 -5.22
CA PHE A 362 0.51 -16.27 -5.61
C PHE A 362 1.99 -16.00 -5.43
N VAL A 363 2.48 -14.98 -6.12
CA VAL A 363 3.87 -14.54 -6.05
C VAL A 363 3.94 -13.14 -5.47
N LEU A 364 4.87 -12.95 -4.54
CA LEU A 364 5.29 -11.62 -4.13
C LEU A 364 6.72 -11.39 -4.60
N PRO A 365 6.97 -10.31 -5.37
CA PRO A 365 8.29 -10.02 -5.87
C PRO A 365 9.20 -9.58 -4.72
N ALA A 366 10.51 -9.73 -4.92
CA ALA A 366 11.49 -9.21 -3.99
C ALA A 366 11.36 -7.69 -3.81
N GLY A 367 11.09 -7.25 -2.58
CA GLY A 367 11.12 -5.83 -2.22
C GLY A 367 12.55 -5.41 -1.88
N ALA A 368 13.24 -4.73 -2.80
CA ALA A 368 14.62 -4.27 -2.58
C ALA A 368 15.60 -5.39 -2.17
N GLY A 369 15.47 -6.57 -2.77
CA GLY A 369 16.31 -7.75 -2.46
C GLY A 369 16.01 -8.39 -1.11
N ARG A 370 14.88 -8.05 -0.49
CA ARG A 370 14.42 -8.63 0.78
C ARG A 370 13.05 -9.27 0.57
N ASP A 371 12.96 -10.51 1.00
CA ASP A 371 11.78 -11.37 0.87
C ASP A 371 11.85 -12.45 1.97
N THR A 372 10.91 -13.39 1.99
CA THR A 372 10.98 -14.62 2.77
C THR A 372 12.22 -15.44 2.45
N CYS A 373 12.73 -16.15 3.45
CA CYS A 373 13.99 -16.87 3.41
C CYS A 373 13.87 -18.28 4.01
N VAL A 374 14.98 -19.01 4.03
CA VAL A 374 15.05 -20.35 4.66
C VAL A 374 14.60 -20.25 6.12
N GLY A 375 13.55 -20.99 6.47
CA GLY A 375 12.92 -20.97 7.79
C GLY A 375 11.62 -20.16 7.87
N ASP A 376 11.31 -19.32 6.89
CA ASP A 376 10.01 -18.64 6.79
C ASP A 376 8.92 -19.52 6.18
N SER A 377 9.28 -20.67 5.59
CA SER A 377 8.34 -21.66 5.09
C SER A 377 7.24 -21.97 6.10
N GLY A 378 5.99 -21.92 5.66
CA GLY A 378 4.78 -22.05 6.47
C GLY A 378 4.40 -20.80 7.25
N GLY A 379 5.29 -19.81 7.35
CA GLY A 379 5.03 -18.51 7.98
C GLY A 379 4.00 -17.69 7.20
N PRO A 380 3.22 -16.86 7.89
CA PRO A 380 2.10 -16.16 7.28
C PRO A 380 2.53 -15.00 6.38
N VAL A 381 1.71 -14.77 5.37
CA VAL A 381 1.55 -13.47 4.71
C VAL A 381 0.22 -12.89 5.17
N PHE A 382 0.25 -11.67 5.69
CA PHE A 382 -0.92 -10.93 6.09
C PHE A 382 -1.24 -9.84 5.08
N GLU A 383 -2.52 -9.65 4.77
CA GLU A 383 -2.99 -8.44 4.11
C GLU A 383 -3.59 -7.50 5.15
N ARG A 384 -3.42 -6.21 4.91
CA ARG A 384 -4.00 -5.15 5.71
C ARG A 384 -5.48 -5.00 5.35
N ILE A 385 -6.39 -5.06 6.33
CA ILE A 385 -7.84 -4.93 6.08
C ILE A 385 -8.39 -3.55 6.42
N ASP A 386 -7.64 -2.74 7.16
CA ASP A 386 -7.90 -1.32 7.43
C ASP A 386 -7.40 -0.42 6.28
N ILE A 387 -7.60 -0.87 5.02
CA ILE A 387 -7.51 0.01 3.85
C ILE A 387 -8.84 0.67 3.49
N ALA A 388 -9.90 0.49 4.31
CA ALA A 388 -10.81 1.60 4.51
C ALA A 388 -9.91 2.76 4.97
N PRO A 389 -9.89 3.91 4.28
CA PRO A 389 -8.92 4.96 4.59
C PRO A 389 -9.00 5.22 6.09
N MET A 390 -7.85 5.26 6.77
CA MET A 390 -7.64 5.49 8.23
C MET A 390 -8.20 6.85 8.70
N CYS A 391 -9.40 7.16 8.27
CA CYS A 391 -9.91 8.47 8.00
C CYS A 391 -11.44 8.48 7.95
N ALA A 392 -12.12 7.35 7.73
CA ALA A 392 -13.57 7.36 7.60
C ALA A 392 -14.35 7.13 8.92
N THR A 393 -13.71 6.87 10.06
CA THR A 393 -14.44 6.75 11.34
C THR A 393 -13.83 7.61 12.43
N SER A 394 -14.40 8.80 12.60
CA SER A 394 -14.30 9.60 13.82
C SER A 394 -14.53 8.73 15.06
N PHE A 395 -13.73 8.98 16.11
CA PHE A 395 -13.79 8.41 17.47
C PHE A 395 -13.11 7.08 17.78
N VAL A 396 -12.48 6.37 16.84
CA VAL A 396 -11.75 5.15 17.20
C VAL A 396 -10.28 5.50 17.43
N GLN A 397 -9.86 5.44 18.69
CA GLN A 397 -8.50 5.14 19.15
C GLN A 397 -7.73 4.44 18.00
N VAL A 398 -6.64 5.01 17.47
CA VAL A 398 -5.97 4.46 16.28
C VAL A 398 -5.63 3.00 16.54
N SER A 399 -6.52 2.11 16.11
CA SER A 399 -6.35 0.70 16.32
C SER A 399 -5.11 0.32 15.52
N PRO A 400 -4.23 -0.53 16.06
CA PRO A 400 -3.13 -1.05 15.26
C PRO A 400 -3.70 -1.59 13.94
N PRO A 401 -2.98 -1.42 12.81
CA PRO A 401 -3.44 -1.89 11.51
C PRO A 401 -3.94 -3.32 11.64
N THR A 402 -5.17 -3.53 11.19
CA THR A 402 -5.80 -4.83 11.31
C THR A 402 -5.27 -5.66 10.16
N TYR A 403 -4.57 -6.73 10.51
CA TYR A 403 -4.06 -7.71 9.57
C TYR A 403 -4.95 -8.94 9.60
N ARG A 404 -5.22 -9.50 8.43
CA ARG A 404 -5.76 -10.86 8.30
C ARG A 404 -4.82 -11.74 7.50
N LEU A 405 -4.90 -13.04 7.72
CA LEU A 405 -4.11 -14.02 7.01
C LEU A 405 -4.54 -14.08 5.53
N LEU A 406 -3.59 -13.83 4.64
CA LEU A 406 -3.74 -13.88 3.18
C LEU A 406 -3.26 -15.24 2.62
N GLY A 407 -2.17 -15.76 3.17
CA GLY A 407 -1.55 -16.99 2.69
C GLY A 407 -0.39 -17.45 3.57
N ILE A 408 0.31 -18.49 3.14
CA ILE A 408 1.50 -19.03 3.81
C ILE A 408 2.65 -19.17 2.83
N THR A 409 3.87 -18.96 3.33
CA THR A 409 5.11 -19.11 2.57
C THR A 409 5.32 -20.57 2.16
N SER A 410 5.53 -20.83 0.87
CA SER A 410 5.85 -22.17 0.37
C SER A 410 7.33 -22.27 0.01
N ARG A 411 7.75 -21.59 -1.06
CA ARG A 411 9.08 -21.80 -1.67
C ARG A 411 9.54 -20.56 -2.43
N PRO A 412 10.84 -20.41 -2.76
CA PRO A 412 11.28 -19.37 -3.68
C PRO A 412 10.70 -19.56 -5.09
N VAL A 413 10.68 -18.50 -5.88
CA VAL A 413 10.36 -18.59 -7.32
C VAL A 413 11.38 -19.44 -8.08
N ALA A 414 10.95 -20.13 -9.13
CA ALA A 414 11.78 -21.11 -9.86
C ALA A 414 13.05 -20.52 -10.49
N ASN A 415 13.05 -19.22 -10.80
CA ASN A 415 14.19 -18.52 -11.38
C ASN A 415 15.04 -17.77 -10.33
N ALA A 416 14.84 -18.04 -9.04
CA ALA A 416 15.67 -17.50 -7.97
C ALA A 416 17.13 -17.93 -8.15
N ARG A 417 18.04 -16.96 -8.05
CA ARG A 417 19.51 -17.13 -8.11
C ARG A 417 20.13 -17.17 -6.73
N GLN A 418 19.47 -16.54 -5.77
CA GLN A 418 19.84 -16.48 -4.36
C GLN A 418 18.91 -17.38 -3.55
N ARG A 419 19.36 -17.77 -2.36
CA ARG A 419 18.51 -18.55 -1.45
C ARG A 419 17.38 -17.69 -0.89
N CYS A 420 17.63 -16.40 -0.72
CA CYS A 420 16.69 -15.45 -0.17
C CYS A 420 16.73 -14.14 -0.96
N GLY A 421 15.57 -13.46 -1.06
CA GLY A 421 15.51 -12.11 -1.64
C GLY A 421 15.27 -12.01 -3.15
N ASP A 422 14.92 -13.10 -3.84
CA ASP A 422 14.58 -13.09 -5.28
C ASP A 422 13.06 -13.24 -5.55
N GLY A 423 12.23 -13.29 -4.51
CA GLY A 423 10.79 -13.47 -4.60
C GLY A 423 10.34 -14.86 -4.16
N GLY A 424 9.08 -14.94 -3.72
CA GLY A 424 8.51 -16.12 -3.09
C GLY A 424 7.19 -16.54 -3.71
N VAL A 425 6.91 -17.83 -3.60
CA VAL A 425 5.63 -18.46 -3.93
C VAL A 425 4.92 -18.78 -2.64
N TYR A 426 3.63 -18.43 -2.58
CA TYR A 426 2.80 -18.52 -1.39
C TYR A 426 1.51 -19.28 -1.70
N GLY A 427 1.09 -20.13 -0.76
CA GLY A 427 -0.21 -20.81 -0.84
C GLY A 427 -1.36 -19.84 -0.51
N ARG A 428 -2.38 -19.81 -1.36
CA ARG A 428 -3.57 -18.97 -1.22
C ARG A 428 -4.50 -19.49 -0.12
N LEU A 429 -4.77 -18.67 0.89
CA LEU A 429 -5.65 -19.09 1.99
C LEU A 429 -7.09 -19.30 1.54
N ASP A 430 -7.60 -18.48 0.62
CA ASP A 430 -8.95 -18.62 0.06
C ASP A 430 -9.14 -19.99 -0.62
N GLN A 431 -8.08 -20.56 -1.18
CA GLN A 431 -8.14 -21.83 -1.90
C GLN A 431 -8.11 -23.06 -0.97
N ILE A 432 -7.67 -22.89 0.28
CA ILE A 432 -7.68 -23.94 1.30
C ILE A 432 -8.67 -23.67 2.44
N ALA A 433 -9.45 -22.59 2.36
CA ALA A 433 -10.35 -22.18 3.44
C ALA A 433 -11.44 -23.23 3.72
N GLY A 434 -12.02 -23.85 2.69
CA GLY A 434 -13.01 -24.92 2.87
C GLY A 434 -12.43 -26.16 3.58
N TRP A 435 -11.17 -26.51 3.31
CA TRP A 435 -10.47 -27.56 4.03
C TRP A 435 -10.26 -27.19 5.50
N LEU A 436 -9.80 -25.97 5.78
CA LEU A 436 -9.64 -25.47 7.15
C LEU A 436 -10.97 -25.46 7.90
N ASP A 437 -12.06 -24.98 7.28
CA ASP A 437 -13.37 -24.88 7.92
C ASP A 437 -13.95 -26.26 8.27
N SER A 438 -13.56 -27.31 7.53
CA SER A 438 -13.94 -28.69 7.84
C SER A 438 -13.20 -29.31 9.04
N LEU A 439 -12.04 -28.77 9.39
CA LEU A 439 -11.16 -29.29 10.44
C LEU A 439 -11.20 -28.45 11.72
N LEU A 440 -11.36 -27.13 11.55
CA LEU A 440 -11.41 -26.21 12.67
C LEU A 440 -12.77 -26.33 13.36
N PRO A 441 -12.82 -26.26 14.70
CA PRO A 441 -14.09 -26.10 15.39
C PRO A 441 -14.78 -24.87 14.80
N GLN A 442 -16.05 -24.99 14.42
CA GLN A 442 -16.84 -23.81 14.11
C GLN A 442 -16.82 -22.97 15.38
N SER A 443 -16.05 -21.89 15.35
CA SER A 443 -16.05 -20.92 16.43
C SER A 443 -17.51 -20.58 16.66
N GLN A 444 -17.97 -20.74 17.89
CA GLN A 444 -19.12 -19.98 18.36
C GLN A 444 -18.69 -18.52 18.28
N GLU A 445 -18.73 -17.95 17.07
CA GLU A 445 -18.72 -16.51 16.83
C GLU A 445 -20.02 -16.01 17.44
N LYS A 446 -20.01 -15.85 18.78
CA LYS A 446 -20.96 -14.95 19.41
C LYS A 446 -20.60 -13.56 18.88
N PRO A 447 -21.54 -12.88 18.20
CA PRO A 447 -21.32 -11.53 17.69
C PRO A 447 -20.98 -10.54 18.81
#